data_AF-A0A7S3AWN9-F1
#
_entry.id   AF-A0A7S3AWN9-F1
#
_cell.length_a   1.000
_cell.length_b   1.000
_cell.length_c   1.000
_cell.angle_alpha   90.00
_cell.angle_beta   90.00
_cell.angle_gamma   90.00
#
_symmetry.space_group_name_H-M   'P 1'
#
loop_
_entity.id
_entity.type
_entity.pdbx_description
1 polymer ?
#
loop_
_entity_poly.entity_id
_entity_poly.type
_entity_poly.pdbx_seq_one_letter_code
_entity_poly.pdbx_strand_id
1 'polypeptide(L)'
;EDDEFEAFAEYAEVLAEPSMAALPEAIRLQLCPQDTLVGFPTDADELLHAVPVCAPYSALVGCKYRVKLTPGAQKKGKAAKQAVALFANGSGSAREKALLNAMPIDETVRVMLSNIKVSSAGLAAATRSQKS
;
A
#
# COMPACT_ATOMS: atom_id res chain seq x y z
N GLU A 1 9.57 -17.57 14.09
CA GLU A 1 9.46 -17.32 15.54
C GLU A 1 10.07 -15.98 15.87
N ASP A 2 11.25 -15.64 15.34
CA ASP A 2 11.85 -14.29 15.52
C ASP A 2 11.04 -13.15 14.87
N ASP A 3 10.49 -13.34 13.65
CA ASP A 3 9.69 -12.30 12.96
C ASP A 3 8.40 -11.89 13.70
N GLU A 4 7.78 -12.81 14.46
CA GLU A 4 6.58 -12.47 15.24
C GLU A 4 6.92 -11.59 16.43
N PHE A 5 8.05 -11.85 17.09
CA PHE A 5 8.49 -11.08 18.25
C PHE A 5 8.87 -9.64 17.88
N GLU A 6 9.50 -9.43 16.72
CA GLU A 6 9.79 -8.09 16.20
C GLU A 6 8.51 -7.33 15.82
N ALA A 7 7.52 -7.99 15.21
CA ALA A 7 6.25 -7.34 14.85
C ALA A 7 5.46 -6.85 16.08
N PHE A 8 5.49 -7.61 17.19
CA PHE A 8 4.89 -7.16 18.46
C PHE A 8 5.66 -6.01 19.10
N ALA A 9 7.00 -5.97 18.95
CA ALA A 9 7.83 -4.90 19.46
C ALA A 9 7.59 -3.58 18.68
N GLU A 10 7.55 -3.64 17.34
CA GLU A 10 7.22 -2.49 16.49
C GLU A 10 5.84 -1.92 16.82
N TYR A 11 4.84 -2.80 17.01
CA TYR A 11 3.50 -2.36 17.39
C TYR A 11 3.44 -1.71 18.77
N ALA A 12 4.21 -2.22 19.74
CA ALA A 12 4.31 -1.62 21.06
C ALA A 12 4.96 -0.22 21.00
N GLU A 13 5.94 -0.03 20.11
CA GLU A 13 6.57 1.27 19.88
C GLU A 13 5.60 2.27 19.24
N VAL A 14 4.83 1.85 18.23
CA VAL A 14 3.77 2.69 17.63
C VAL A 14 2.70 3.08 18.65
N LEU A 15 2.31 2.18 19.57
CA LEU A 15 1.37 2.51 20.66
C LEU A 15 1.95 3.44 21.73
N ALA A 16 3.29 3.55 21.79
CA ALA A 16 4.01 4.47 22.67
C ALA A 16 4.20 5.86 22.05
N GLU A 17 3.89 6.05 20.76
CA GLU A 17 3.94 7.36 20.13
C GLU A 17 3.05 8.37 20.87
N PRO A 18 3.48 9.64 21.00
CA PRO A 18 2.82 10.63 21.85
C PRO A 18 1.38 10.93 21.41
N SER A 19 1.07 10.81 20.13
CA SER A 19 -0.28 10.98 19.56
C SER A 19 -1.22 9.86 20.04
N MET A 20 -0.78 8.61 19.95
CA MET A 20 -1.51 7.42 20.37
C MET A 20 -1.60 7.33 21.91
N ALA A 21 -0.53 7.75 22.59
CA ALA A 21 -0.46 7.76 24.05
C ALA A 21 -1.42 8.76 24.71
N ALA A 22 -1.71 9.88 24.02
CA ALA A 22 -2.62 10.92 24.48
C ALA A 22 -4.10 10.53 24.40
N LEU A 23 -4.46 9.44 23.71
CA LEU A 23 -5.84 8.96 23.63
C LEU A 23 -6.31 8.38 24.97
N PRO A 24 -7.63 8.47 25.29
CA PRO A 24 -8.20 7.80 26.45
C PRO A 24 -7.87 6.30 26.46
N GLU A 25 -7.51 5.77 27.63
CA GLU A 25 -7.09 4.36 27.78
C GLU A 25 -8.12 3.36 27.24
N ALA A 26 -9.41 3.65 27.41
CA ALA A 26 -10.49 2.83 26.86
C ALA A 26 -10.48 2.73 25.32
N ILE A 27 -10.07 3.80 24.63
CA ILE A 27 -9.94 3.82 23.16
C ILE A 27 -8.64 3.12 22.74
N ARG A 28 -7.55 3.34 23.49
CA ARG A 28 -6.25 2.69 23.25
C ARG A 28 -6.33 1.17 23.32
N LEU A 29 -7.10 0.62 24.27
CA LEU A 29 -7.30 -0.83 24.41
C LEU A 29 -8.14 -1.45 23.28
N GLN A 30 -8.84 -0.64 22.50
CA GLN A 30 -9.67 -1.09 21.37
C GLN A 30 -9.00 -0.92 20.00
N LEU A 31 -7.90 -0.15 19.96
CA LEU A 31 -7.11 0.04 18.74
C LEU A 31 -6.49 -1.29 18.32
N CYS A 32 -6.67 -1.62 17.05
CA CYS A 32 -6.04 -2.77 16.42
C CYS A 32 -4.89 -2.30 15.52
N PRO A 33 -3.93 -3.17 15.16
CA PRO A 33 -2.82 -2.80 14.27
C PRO A 33 -3.23 -2.20 12.92
N GLN A 34 -4.42 -2.51 12.42
CA GLN A 34 -4.91 -2.00 11.15
C GLN A 34 -5.34 -0.53 11.22
N ASP A 35 -5.62 -0.01 12.42
CA ASP A 35 -6.09 1.37 12.61
C ASP A 35 -4.96 2.40 12.41
N THR A 36 -3.70 1.95 12.39
CA THR A 36 -2.54 2.79 12.05
C THR A 36 -2.38 2.98 10.54
N LEU A 37 -3.11 2.21 9.73
CA LEU A 37 -3.03 2.27 8.27
C LEU A 37 -4.01 3.31 7.73
N VAL A 38 -3.51 4.23 6.92
CA VAL A 38 -4.33 5.26 6.24
C VAL A 38 -4.43 5.00 4.74
N GLY A 39 -5.66 4.98 4.22
CA GLY A 39 -5.92 4.77 2.79
C GLY A 39 -5.87 6.05 1.93
N PHE A 40 -5.94 7.22 2.58
CA PHE A 40 -5.94 8.53 1.95
C PHE A 40 -5.09 9.49 2.78
N PRO A 41 -3.77 9.53 2.56
CA PRO A 41 -2.90 10.43 3.30
C PRO A 41 -3.19 11.89 2.96
N THR A 42 -3.21 12.73 3.97
CA THR A 42 -3.30 14.19 3.87
C THR A 42 -1.91 14.81 3.95
N ASP A 43 -1.76 16.08 3.56
CA ASP A 43 -0.47 16.78 3.60
C ASP A 43 0.05 17.01 5.04
N ALA A 44 -0.81 16.83 6.05
CA ALA A 44 -0.43 16.90 7.46
C ALA A 44 0.12 15.58 8.00
N ASP A 45 -0.04 14.48 7.26
CA ASP A 45 0.38 13.15 7.71
C ASP A 45 1.84 12.88 7.36
N GLU A 46 2.58 12.27 8.30
CA GLU A 46 3.93 11.77 8.05
C GLU A 46 3.88 10.33 7.55
N LEU A 47 4.39 10.11 6.32
CA LEU A 47 4.38 8.79 5.71
C LEU A 47 5.63 8.00 6.07
N LEU A 48 5.44 6.93 6.85
CA LEU A 48 6.50 6.03 7.32
C LEU A 48 6.79 4.91 6.31
N HIS A 49 5.75 4.17 5.90
CA HIS A 49 5.85 3.01 5.05
C HIS A 49 4.64 2.87 4.11
N ALA A 50 4.76 2.07 3.05
CA ALA A 50 3.67 1.75 2.15
C ALA A 50 3.39 0.24 2.20
N VAL A 51 2.16 -0.15 2.52
CA VAL A 51 1.77 -1.57 2.64
C VAL A 51 0.94 -1.97 1.42
N PRO A 52 1.34 -3.00 0.66
CA PRO A 52 0.55 -3.46 -0.47
C PRO A 52 -0.66 -4.27 0.03
N VAL A 53 -1.85 -4.00 -0.51
CA VAL A 53 -3.09 -4.71 -0.15
C VAL A 53 -3.88 -5.14 -1.38
N CYS A 54 -4.60 -6.26 -1.27
CA CYS A 54 -5.54 -6.73 -2.28
C CYS A 54 -6.93 -6.85 -1.67
N ALA A 55 -7.90 -6.14 -2.24
CA ALA A 55 -9.27 -6.09 -1.75
C ALA A 55 -10.27 -5.99 -2.92
N PRO A 56 -11.56 -6.25 -2.68
CA PRO A 56 -12.61 -5.96 -3.66
C PRO A 56 -12.53 -4.51 -4.13
N TYR A 57 -12.71 -4.28 -5.44
CA TYR A 57 -12.52 -2.94 -6.02
C TYR A 57 -13.45 -1.87 -5.41
N SER A 58 -14.64 -2.29 -4.94
CA SER A 58 -15.59 -1.41 -4.23
C SER A 58 -15.08 -0.92 -2.88
N ALA A 59 -14.23 -1.69 -2.19
CA ALA A 59 -13.62 -1.28 -0.93
C ALA A 59 -12.49 -0.25 -1.13
N LEU A 60 -11.91 -0.18 -2.34
CA LEU A 60 -10.79 0.69 -2.66
C LEU A 60 -11.21 2.05 -3.23
N VAL A 61 -12.49 2.43 -3.15
CA VAL A 61 -13.03 3.65 -3.78
C VAL A 61 -12.38 4.94 -3.24
N GLY A 62 -11.92 4.95 -1.99
CA GLY A 62 -11.17 6.08 -1.40
C GLY A 62 -9.66 6.04 -1.61
N CYS A 63 -9.09 4.92 -2.06
CA CYS A 63 -7.64 4.77 -2.19
C CYS A 63 -7.13 5.49 -3.44
N LYS A 64 -6.16 6.38 -3.24
CA LYS A 64 -5.47 7.12 -4.31
C LYS A 64 -4.70 6.19 -5.25
N TYR A 65 -3.99 5.22 -4.69
CA TYR A 65 -3.18 4.25 -5.43
C TYR A 65 -3.93 2.93 -5.58
N ARG A 66 -4.73 2.80 -6.65
CA ARG A 66 -5.45 1.55 -6.94
C ARG A 66 -5.37 1.12 -8.40
N VAL A 67 -5.34 -0.18 -8.62
CA VAL A 67 -5.45 -0.81 -9.94
C VAL A 67 -6.51 -1.89 -9.91
N LYS A 68 -7.17 -2.12 -11.05
CA LYS A 68 -8.07 -3.24 -11.24
C LYS A 68 -7.26 -4.45 -11.68
N LEU A 69 -7.38 -5.53 -10.93
CA LEU A 69 -6.88 -6.84 -11.33
C LEU A 69 -8.01 -7.58 -12.05
N THR A 70 -7.73 -8.03 -13.26
CA THR A 70 -8.66 -8.85 -14.06
C THR A 70 -8.01 -10.18 -14.39
N PRO A 71 -8.74 -11.29 -14.53
CA PRO A 71 -8.14 -12.54 -15.01
C PRO A 71 -7.41 -12.35 -16.34
N GLY A 72 -6.24 -12.96 -16.50
CA GLY A 72 -5.33 -12.78 -17.63
C GLY A 72 -4.13 -13.75 -17.59
N ALA A 73 -3.06 -13.43 -18.31
CA ALA A 73 -1.91 -14.32 -18.47
C ALA A 73 -0.61 -13.82 -17.80
N GLN A 74 -0.64 -12.71 -17.06
CA GLN A 74 0.59 -12.18 -16.42
C GLN A 74 0.88 -12.90 -15.11
N LYS A 75 2.17 -13.19 -14.87
CA LYS A 75 2.68 -13.69 -13.58
C LYS A 75 2.65 -12.58 -12.53
N LYS A 76 2.47 -12.96 -11.26
CA LYS A 76 2.39 -12.05 -10.10
C LYS A 76 3.53 -11.03 -10.07
N GLY A 77 4.77 -11.46 -10.24
CA GLY A 77 5.94 -10.57 -10.22
C GLY A 77 5.92 -9.49 -11.31
N LYS A 78 5.47 -9.83 -12.52
CA LYS A 78 5.35 -8.86 -13.62
C LYS A 78 4.21 -7.87 -13.35
N ALA A 79 3.07 -8.37 -12.86
CA ALA A 79 1.93 -7.56 -12.50
C ALA A 79 2.25 -6.60 -11.34
N ALA A 80 2.95 -7.06 -10.30
CA ALA A 80 3.40 -6.26 -9.17
C ALA A 80 4.28 -5.09 -9.60
N LYS A 81 5.34 -5.36 -10.37
CA LYS A 81 6.22 -4.31 -10.92
C LYS A 81 5.44 -3.31 -11.78
N GLN A 82 4.52 -3.80 -12.60
CA GLN A 82 3.67 -2.95 -13.43
C GLN A 82 2.76 -2.05 -12.59
N ALA A 83 2.17 -2.56 -11.52
CA ALA A 83 1.31 -1.79 -10.62
C ALA A 83 2.09 -0.67 -9.90
N VAL A 84 3.24 -1.00 -9.31
CA VAL A 84 4.11 0.00 -8.64
C VAL A 84 4.57 1.07 -9.63
N ALA A 85 4.99 0.69 -10.84
CA ALA A 85 5.40 1.64 -11.86
C ALA A 85 4.26 2.60 -12.28
N LEU A 86 3.02 2.09 -12.37
CA LEU A 86 1.85 2.95 -12.63
C LEU A 86 1.62 3.97 -11.53
N PHE A 87 1.84 3.58 -10.26
CA PHE A 87 1.68 4.47 -9.11
C PHE A 87 2.80 5.50 -9.02
N ALA A 88 4.06 5.09 -9.21
CA ALA A 88 5.22 5.98 -9.16
C ALA A 88 5.18 7.05 -10.27
N ASN A 89 4.65 6.71 -11.45
CA ASN A 89 4.48 7.63 -12.58
C ASN A 89 3.19 8.48 -12.48
N GLY A 90 2.33 8.21 -11.49
CA GLY A 90 1.10 8.96 -11.26
C GLY A 90 1.32 10.32 -10.60
N SER A 91 0.20 11.01 -10.32
CA SER A 91 0.16 12.22 -9.50
C SER A 91 0.32 11.85 -8.02
N GLY A 92 1.31 12.45 -7.36
CA GLY A 92 1.60 12.23 -5.94
C GLY A 92 2.85 13.00 -5.52
N SER A 93 3.03 13.17 -4.21
CA SER A 93 4.20 13.81 -3.62
C SER A 93 5.46 12.99 -3.87
N ALA A 94 6.62 13.64 -3.77
CA ALA A 94 7.90 12.96 -3.90
C ALA A 94 8.08 11.86 -2.82
N ARG A 95 7.56 12.10 -1.61
CA ARG A 95 7.60 11.14 -0.49
C ARG A 95 6.77 9.89 -0.78
N GLU A 96 5.54 10.06 -1.27
CA GLU A 96 4.69 8.93 -1.64
C GLU A 96 5.37 8.05 -2.69
N LYS A 97 5.97 8.67 -3.72
CA LYS A 97 6.67 7.96 -4.78
C LYS A 97 7.93 7.25 -4.28
N ALA A 98 8.66 7.85 -3.35
CA ALA A 98 9.83 7.21 -2.75
C ALA A 98 9.43 5.94 -1.98
N LEU A 99 8.38 6.01 -1.16
CA LEU A 99 7.88 4.86 -0.40
C LEU A 99 7.35 3.76 -1.31
N LEU A 100 6.60 4.11 -2.36
CA LEU A 100 6.09 3.12 -3.32
C LEU A 100 7.22 2.35 -4.02
N ASN A 101 8.35 2.99 -4.30
CA ASN A 101 9.51 2.34 -4.91
C ASN A 101 10.40 1.60 -3.89
N ALA A 102 10.33 1.98 -2.62
CA ALA A 102 11.07 1.33 -1.54
C ALA A 102 10.42 0.01 -1.10
N MET A 103 9.14 -0.21 -1.41
CA MET A 103 8.45 -1.47 -1.10
C MET A 103 9.18 -2.69 -1.71
N PRO A 104 9.48 -3.73 -0.91
CA PRO A 104 10.01 -4.98 -1.42
C PRO A 104 9.05 -5.61 -2.44
N ILE A 105 9.62 -6.07 -3.56
CA ILE A 105 8.82 -6.69 -4.62
C ILE A 105 8.16 -7.98 -4.14
N ASP A 106 8.81 -8.71 -3.23
CA ASP A 106 8.32 -9.98 -2.70
C ASP A 106 7.06 -9.80 -1.84
N GLU A 107 7.00 -8.73 -1.04
CA GLU A 107 5.79 -8.36 -0.28
C GLU A 107 4.63 -8.00 -1.20
N THR A 108 4.91 -7.21 -2.24
CA THR A 108 3.91 -6.85 -3.25
C THR A 108 3.39 -8.09 -3.99
N VAL A 109 4.25 -9.07 -4.26
CA VAL A 109 3.87 -10.33 -4.93
C VAL A 109 3.01 -11.22 -4.03
N ARG A 110 3.25 -11.21 -2.71
CA ARG A 110 2.49 -12.03 -1.74
C ARG A 110 1.01 -11.67 -1.74
N VAL A 111 0.67 -10.38 -1.89
CA VAL A 111 -0.73 -9.93 -1.91
C VAL A 111 -1.41 -10.03 -3.28
N MET A 112 -0.66 -10.32 -4.35
CA MET A 112 -1.19 -10.41 -5.71
C MET A 112 -1.81 -11.79 -6.03
N LEU A 113 -2.80 -11.78 -6.92
CA LEU A 113 -3.41 -12.99 -7.50
C LEU A 113 -2.62 -13.48 -8.74
N SER A 114 -2.65 -14.78 -9.01
CA SER A 114 -2.00 -15.36 -10.21
C SER A 114 -2.90 -15.21 -11.45
N ASN A 115 -2.29 -15.28 -12.64
CA ASN A 115 -3.00 -15.22 -13.92
C ASN A 115 -3.90 -13.99 -14.00
N ILE A 116 -3.29 -12.82 -13.81
CA ILE A 116 -3.99 -11.54 -13.81
C ILE A 116 -3.49 -10.65 -14.95
N LYS A 117 -4.26 -9.60 -15.21
CA LYS A 117 -3.93 -8.45 -16.03
C LYS A 117 -4.21 -7.21 -15.21
N VAL A 118 -3.21 -6.32 -15.13
CA VAL A 118 -3.31 -5.04 -14.43
C VAL A 118 -3.90 -3.99 -15.37
N SER A 119 -4.92 -3.27 -14.90
CA SER A 119 -5.51 -2.12 -15.61
C SER A 119 -5.73 -0.97 -14.64
N SER A 120 -5.42 0.26 -15.07
CA SER A 120 -5.75 1.46 -14.33
C SER A 120 -7.00 2.11 -14.93
N ALA A 121 -8.10 2.14 -14.17
CA ALA A 121 -9.20 3.05 -14.47
C ALA A 121 -8.79 4.43 -13.95
N GLY A 122 -8.16 5.26 -14.80
CA GLY A 122 -7.83 6.66 -14.48
C GLY A 122 -6.35 7.08 -14.59
N LEU A 123 -5.39 6.16 -14.78
CA LEU A 123 -3.95 6.49 -14.96
C LEU A 123 -3.42 6.11 -16.34
N ALA A 124 -4.30 5.87 -17.31
CA ALA A 124 -4.00 5.31 -18.63
C ALA A 124 -3.16 6.23 -19.56
N ALA A 125 -2.83 7.45 -19.14
CA ALA A 125 -2.01 8.36 -19.94
C ALA A 125 -0.52 7.95 -20.02
N ALA A 126 -0.02 7.11 -19.11
CA ALA A 126 1.43 6.87 -18.97
C ALA A 126 2.02 5.66 -19.71
N THR A 127 1.21 4.78 -20.34
CA THR A 127 1.74 3.51 -20.90
C THR A 127 1.79 3.43 -22.43
N ARG A 128 1.67 4.54 -23.17
CA ARG A 128 1.76 4.53 -24.65
C ARG A 128 3.19 4.59 -25.23
N SER A 129 4.23 4.64 -24.39
CA SER A 129 5.61 4.88 -24.84
C SER A 129 6.56 3.65 -24.77
N GLN A 130 6.08 2.45 -24.46
CA GLN A 130 6.92 1.23 -24.52
C GLN A 130 6.50 0.32 -25.67
N LYS A 131 6.53 0.86 -26.89
CA LYS A 131 6.63 0.09 -28.14
C LYS A 131 7.09 1.02 -29.25
N SER A 132 8.39 1.28 -29.29
CA SER A 132 9.11 1.87 -30.43
C SER A 132 10.49 1.25 -30.45
#